data_AF-A0A6B3IPZ2-F1
#
_entry.id   AF-A0A6B3IPZ2-F1
#
_cell.length_a   1.000
_cell.length_b   1.000
_cell.length_c   1.000
_cell.angle_alpha   90.00
_cell.angle_beta   90.00
_cell.angle_gamma   90.00
#
_symmetry.space_group_name_H-M   'P 1'
#
loop_
_entity.id
_entity.type
_entity.pdbx_description
1 polymer ?
#
loop_
_entity_poly.entity_id
_entity_poly.type
_entity_poly.pdbx_seq_one_letter_code
_entity_poly.pdbx_strand_id
1 'polypeptide(L)' 'ASVTPLPVIGVPVPLKYLDGMDSLLSIVQMPAGVPVATVSVGGARNAGLLAARILAASDPALQERMGEFLQELNAQA' A
#
# COMPACT_ATOMS: atom_id res chain seq x y z
N ALA A 1 -8.63 7.46 -8.07
CA ALA A 1 -7.63 8.49 -7.75
C ALA A 1 -7.89 9.84 -8.44
N SER A 2 -8.49 9.87 -9.63
CA SER A 2 -8.68 11.08 -10.46
C SER A 2 -9.49 12.24 -9.85
N VAL A 3 -10.19 12.02 -8.74
CA VAL A 3 -11.09 13.01 -8.11
C VAL A 3 -10.57 13.55 -6.78
N THR A 4 -9.32 13.27 -6.43
CA THR A 4 -8.69 13.76 -5.20
C THR A 4 -7.22 14.09 -5.43
N PRO A 5 -6.67 15.15 -4.82
CA PRO A 5 -5.24 15.42 -4.85
C PRO A 5 -4.46 14.57 -3.84
N LEU A 6 -5.14 13.85 -2.94
CA LEU A 6 -4.50 13.02 -1.92
C LEU A 6 -3.93 11.72 -2.51
N PRO A 7 -2.88 11.14 -1.89
CA PRO A 7 -2.37 9.84 -2.29
C PRO A 7 -3.46 8.75 -2.12
N VAL A 8 -3.55 7.84 -3.09
CA VAL A 8 -4.47 6.71 -3.06
C VAL A 8 -3.68 5.41 -3.14
N ILE A 9 -3.92 4.52 -2.17
CA ILE A 9 -3.34 3.18 -2.12
C ILE A 9 -4.40 2.17 -2.59
N GLY A 10 -4.06 1.35 -3.58
CA GLY A 10 -4.94 0.33 -4.14
C GLY A 10 -4.60 -1.06 -3.59
N VAL A 11 -5.61 -1.78 -3.10
CA VAL A 11 -5.49 -3.18 -2.67
C VAL A 11 -6.30 -4.05 -3.63
N PRO A 12 -5.65 -4.84 -4.50
CA PRO A 12 -6.37 -5.79 -5.34
C PRO A 12 -7.01 -6.88 -4.47
N VAL A 13 -8.32 -7.07 -4.62
CA VAL A 13 -9.06 -8.11 -3.87
C VAL A 13 -9.17 -9.34 -4.78
N PRO A 14 -8.77 -10.55 -4.32
CA PRO A 14 -8.92 -11.74 -5.14
C PRO A 14 -10.40 -12.02 -5.40
N LEU A 15 -10.72 -12.32 -6.66
CA LEU A 15 -12.06 -12.71 -7.10
C LEU A 15 -12.12 -14.23 -7.33
N LYS A 16 -13.32 -14.72 -7.69
CA LYS A 16 -13.60 -16.15 -7.89
C LYS A 16 -12.68 -16.82 -8.93
N TYR A 17 -12.21 -16.05 -9.92
CA TYR A 17 -11.38 -16.53 -11.00
C TYR A 17 -10.10 -15.68 -11.07
N LEU A 18 -9.04 -16.23 -11.65
CA LEU A 18 -7.79 -15.54 -11.95
C LEU A 18 -6.97 -15.07 -10.73
N ASP A 19 -7.28 -15.56 -9.52
CA ASP A 19 -6.52 -15.31 -8.28
C ASP A 19 -6.19 -13.83 -8.01
N GLY A 20 -7.07 -12.93 -8.47
CA GLY A 20 -6.91 -11.48 -8.32
C GLY A 20 -5.96 -10.81 -9.32
N MET A 21 -5.49 -11.51 -10.36
CA MET A 21 -4.70 -10.92 -11.45
C MET A 21 -5.51 -9.86 -12.22
N ASP A 22 -6.80 -10.10 -12.41
CA ASP A 22 -7.75 -9.15 -12.98
C ASP A 22 -7.88 -7.87 -12.12
N SER A 23 -7.98 -8.05 -10.81
CA SER A 23 -8.03 -6.96 -9.85
C SER A 23 -6.70 -6.21 -9.77
N LEU A 24 -5.57 -6.92 -9.88
CA LEU A 24 -4.25 -6.30 -9.89
C LEU A 24 -4.09 -5.42 -11.13
N LEU A 25 -4.33 -5.97 -12.32
CA LEU A 25 -4.16 -5.24 -13.57
C LEU A 25 -5.13 -4.07 -13.72
N SER A 26 -6.37 -4.19 -13.22
CA SER A 26 -7.33 -3.09 -13.26
C SER A 26 -6.97 -1.91 -12.33
N ILE A 27 -6.13 -2.14 -11.31
CA ILE A 27 -5.70 -1.10 -10.36
C ILE A 27 -4.31 -0.55 -10.71
N VAL A 28 -3.35 -1.41 -11.05
CA VAL A 28 -1.94 -1.00 -11.22
C VAL A 28 -1.65 -0.35 -12.57
N GLN A 29 -2.39 -0.70 -13.62
CA GLN A 29 -2.18 -0.22 -15.00
C GLN A 29 -2.80 1.16 -15.24
N MET A 30 -2.61 2.11 -14.31
CA MET A 30 -3.09 3.47 -14.47
C MET A 30 -2.27 4.21 -15.55
N PRO A 31 -2.92 4.89 -16.51
CA PRO A 31 -2.22 5.76 -17.45
C PRO A 31 -1.49 6.91 -16.76
N ALA A 32 -0.55 7.53 -17.47
CA ALA A 32 0.17 8.70 -16.98
C ALA A 32 -0.80 9.83 -16.55
N GLY A 33 -0.50 10.47 -15.40
CA GLY A 33 -1.26 11.59 -14.85
C GLY A 33 -2.13 11.28 -13.64
N VAL A 34 -2.56 10.02 -13.45
CA VAL A 34 -3.41 9.64 -12.30
C VAL A 34 -2.82 8.40 -11.59
N PRO A 35 -1.81 8.58 -10.71
CA PRO A 35 -1.13 7.46 -10.08
C PRO A 35 -1.97 6.77 -8.99
N VAL A 36 -1.72 5.47 -8.78
CA VAL A 36 -2.22 4.67 -7.65
C VAL A 36 -1.06 3.84 -7.10
N ALA A 37 -0.81 3.93 -5.79
CA ALA A 37 0.17 3.09 -5.12
C ALA A 37 -0.43 1.70 -4.87
N THR A 38 -0.17 0.74 -5.75
CA THR A 38 -0.78 -0.60 -5.68
C THR A 38 0.08 -1.54 -4.86
N VAL A 39 -0.53 -2.26 -3.91
CA VAL A 39 0.14 -3.31 -3.12
C VAL A 39 -0.20 -4.72 -3.64
N SER A 40 0.32 -5.77 -3.01
CA SER A 40 0.02 -7.16 -3.38
C SER A 40 -1.48 -7.48 -3.33
N VAL A 41 -1.92 -8.47 -4.09
CA VAL A 41 -3.29 -9.03 -3.99
C VAL A 41 -3.57 -9.45 -2.55
N GLY A 42 -4.71 -9.04 -2.00
CA GLY A 42 -5.09 -9.26 -0.60
C GLY A 42 -4.22 -8.53 0.44
N GLY A 43 -3.30 -7.66 0.00
CA GLY A 43 -2.27 -7.02 0.81
C GLY A 43 -2.75 -5.86 1.71
N ALA A 44 -3.94 -5.95 2.30
CA ALA A 44 -4.52 -4.86 3.09
C ALA A 44 -3.61 -4.41 4.26
N ARG A 45 -2.94 -5.34 4.94
CA ARG A 45 -1.95 -5.03 5.97
C ARG A 45 -0.82 -4.15 5.43
N ASN A 46 -0.30 -4.47 4.24
CA ASN A 46 0.76 -3.70 3.60
C ASN A 46 0.28 -2.32 3.13
N ALA A 47 -0.99 -2.18 2.74
CA ALA A 47 -1.56 -0.87 2.46
C ALA A 47 -1.60 0.02 3.71
N GLY A 48 -1.98 -0.54 4.87
CA GLY A 48 -1.92 0.17 6.14
C GLY A 48 -0.49 0.59 6.52
N LEU A 49 0.49 -0.32 6.37
CA LEU A 49 1.89 -0.02 6.61
C LEU A 49 2.45 1.04 5.63
N LEU A 50 2.04 1.00 4.36
CA LEU A 50 2.42 2.02 3.38
C LEU A 50 1.82 3.38 3.74
N ALA A 51 0.56 3.43 4.18
CA ALA A 51 -0.06 4.66 4.67
C ALA A 51 0.69 5.22 5.89
N ALA A 52 1.03 4.36 6.86
CA ALA A 52 1.83 4.76 8.02
C ALA A 52 3.21 5.30 7.60
N ARG A 53 3.87 4.70 6.60
CA ARG A 53 5.14 5.20 6.05
C ARG A 53 5.01 6.55 5.34
N ILE A 54 3.91 6.78 4.62
CA ILE A 54 3.62 8.09 3.99
C ILE A 54 3.50 9.17 5.07
N LEU A 55 2.75 8.90 6.14
CA LEU A 55 2.61 9.84 7.27
C LEU A 55 3.93 10.06 8.01
N ALA A 56 4.69 8.99 8.24
CA ALA A 56 5.98 9.02 8.93
C ALA A 56 7.04 9.85 8.19
N ALA A 57 6.90 10.07 6.88
CA ALA A 57 7.81 10.90 6.10
C ALA A 57 7.91 12.35 6.62
N SER A 58 6.91 12.81 7.36
CA SER A 58 6.85 14.14 7.98
C SER A 58 6.61 14.12 9.49
N ASP A 59 6.54 12.94 10.11
CA ASP A 59 6.26 12.77 11.54
C ASP A 59 7.39 11.94 12.18
N PRO A 60 8.36 12.59 12.87
CA PRO A 60 9.49 11.90 13.49
C PRO A 60 9.09 10.84 14.53
N ALA A 61 8.01 11.09 15.30
CA ALA A 61 7.56 10.13 16.30
C ALA A 61 6.97 8.87 15.65
N LEU A 62 6.23 9.04 14.55
CA LEU A 62 5.74 7.91 13.76
C LEU A 62 6.87 7.19 13.02
N GLN A 63 7.89 7.93 12.57
CA GLN A 63 9.09 7.35 11.95
C GLN A 63 9.84 6.44 12.92
N GLU A 64 10.04 6.86 14.16
CA GLU A 64 10.65 6.06 15.23
C GLU A 64 9.86 4.76 15.47
N ARG A 65 8.55 4.86 15.69
CA ARG A 65 7.66 3.69 15.87
C ARG A 65 7.70 2.73 14.68
N MET A 66 7.82 3.24 13.46
CA MET A 66 7.97 2.40 12.28
C MET A 66 9.34 1.71 12.21
N GLY A 67 10.39 2.36 12.73
CA GLY A 67 11.71 1.78 12.90
C GLY A 67 11.69 0.62 13.90
N GLU A 68 11.07 0.80 15.06
CA GLU A 68 10.87 -0.24 16.07
C GLU A 68 10.12 -1.45 15.50
N PHE A 69 8.99 -1.20 14.82
CA PHE A 69 8.23 -2.26 14.16
C PHE A 69 9.07 -3.08 13.17
N LEU A 70 9.98 -2.45 12.42
CA LEU A 70 10.87 -3.15 11.49
C LEU A 70 11.91 -4.01 12.22
N GLN A 71 12.44 -3.52 13.35
CA GLN A 71 13.36 -4.30 14.17
C GLN A 71 12.67 -5.54 14.76
N GLU A 72 11.46 -5.38 15.28
CA GLU A 72 10.66 -6.49 15.80
C GLU A 72 10.37 -7.54 14.73
N LEU A 73 10.02 -7.11 13.52
CA LEU A 73 9.75 -8.02 12.40
C LEU A 73 11.00 -8.83 12.01
N ASN A 74 12.17 -8.19 11.97
CA ASN A 74 13.43 -8.86 11.67
C ASN A 74 13.84 -9.85 12.76
N ALA A 75 13.55 -9.55 14.03
CA ALA A 75 13.83 -10.46 15.15
C ALA A 75 12.92 -11.71 15.16
N GLN A 76 11.78 -11.67 14.47
CA GLN A 76 10.84 -12.78 14.35
C GLN A 76 11.13 -13.72 13.16
N ALA A 77 12.03 -13.31 12.26
CA ALA A 77 12.42 -14.06 11.06
C ALA A 77 13.64 -14.97 11.33
#